data_AF-A0A1C5VR46-F1
#
_entry.id   AF-A0A1C5VR46-F1
#
_cell.length_a   1.000
_cell.length_b   1.000
_cell.length_c   1.000
_cell.angle_alpha   90.00
_cell.angle_beta   90.00
_cell.angle_gamma   90.00
#
_symmetry.space_group_name_H-M   'P 1'
#
loop_
_entity.id
_entity.type
_entity.pdbx_description
1 polymer ?
#
loop_
_entity_poly.entity_id
_entity_poly.type
_entity_poly.pdbx_seq_one_letter_code
_entity_poly.pdbx_strand_id
1 'polypeptide(L)'
;MGEDEIVRLFNAKIKLERKQYRKRVLQLEPEKIYQRAYQINCRENIAETLLEKSSEMKTDVLRCLLVLPNVIQFFYARWMGKGDSFQLELENSMDTGIKEIGLLLEQEETEAA
;
A
#
# COMPACT_ATOMS: atom_id res chain seq x y z
N MET A 1 -24.31 11.24 -20.22
CA MET A 1 -23.94 10.97 -18.81
C MET A 1 -23.34 12.25 -18.26
N GLY A 2 -23.98 12.84 -17.25
CA GLY A 2 -23.46 14.06 -16.62
C GLY A 2 -22.18 13.79 -15.82
N GLU A 3 -21.37 14.81 -15.53
CA GLU A 3 -20.14 14.65 -14.75
C GLU A 3 -20.43 14.09 -13.35
N ASP A 4 -21.47 14.58 -12.69
CA ASP A 4 -21.96 14.07 -11.40
C ASP A 4 -22.35 12.59 -11.45
N GLU A 5 -22.92 12.15 -12.58
CA GLU A 5 -23.33 10.77 -12.77
C GLU A 5 -22.11 9.84 -12.91
N ILE A 6 -21.07 10.28 -13.61
CA ILE A 6 -19.81 9.55 -13.75
C ILE A 6 -19.12 9.40 -12.39
N VAL A 7 -19.05 10.46 -11.59
CA VAL A 7 -18.49 10.42 -10.23
C VAL A 7 -19.30 9.45 -9.35
N ARG A 8 -20.63 9.50 -9.39
CA ARG A 8 -21.50 8.58 -8.64
C ARG A 8 -21.27 7.12 -9.04
N LEU A 9 -21.18 6.82 -10.34
CA LEU A 9 -20.92 5.47 -10.82
C LEU A 9 -19.54 4.98 -10.40
N PHE A 10 -18.52 5.83 -10.50
CA PHE A 10 -17.18 5.48 -10.06
C PHE A 10 -17.15 5.17 -8.56
N ASN A 11 -17.77 6.02 -7.74
CA ASN A 11 -17.86 5.81 -6.29
C ASN A 11 -18.64 4.54 -5.93
N ALA A 12 -19.71 4.23 -6.67
CA ALA A 12 -20.45 2.97 -6.50
C ALA A 12 -19.58 1.75 -6.83
N LYS A 13 -18.78 1.82 -7.92
CA LYS A 13 -17.83 0.77 -8.31
C LYS A 13 -16.78 0.53 -7.23
N ILE A 14 -16.12 1.58 -6.72
CA ILE A 14 -15.10 1.43 -5.67
C ILE A 14 -15.69 0.83 -4.39
N LYS A 15 -16.87 1.30 -3.96
CA LYS A 15 -17.58 0.73 -2.81
C LYS A 15 -17.94 -0.75 -3.01
N LEU A 16 -18.34 -1.13 -4.23
CA LEU A 16 -18.64 -2.51 -4.57
C LEU A 16 -17.40 -3.39 -4.52
N GLU A 17 -16.29 -2.97 -5.13
CA GLU A 17 -15.02 -3.71 -5.09
C GLU A 17 -14.51 -3.88 -3.66
N ARG A 18 -14.55 -2.81 -2.84
CA ARG A 18 -14.19 -2.83 -1.42
C ARG A 18 -15.05 -3.84 -0.65
N LYS A 19 -16.37 -3.79 -0.83
CA LYS A 19 -17.32 -4.73 -0.19
C LYS A 19 -17.05 -6.19 -0.59
N GLN A 20 -16.81 -6.45 -1.87
CA GLN A 20 -16.50 -7.79 -2.37
C GLN A 20 -15.18 -8.30 -1.81
N TYR A 21 -14.15 -7.45 -1.74
CA TYR A 21 -12.88 -7.81 -1.12
C TYR A 21 -13.05 -8.13 0.36
N ARG A 22 -13.72 -7.27 1.12
CA ARG A 22 -14.01 -7.50 2.55
C ARG A 22 -14.76 -8.81 2.77
N LYS A 23 -15.75 -9.12 1.93
CA LYS A 23 -16.47 -10.42 1.99
C LYS A 23 -15.50 -11.60 1.83
N ARG A 24 -14.54 -11.53 0.89
CA ARG A 24 -13.52 -12.59 0.72
C ARG A 24 -12.56 -12.67 1.90
N VAL A 25 -12.15 -11.53 2.46
CA VAL A 25 -11.25 -11.48 3.64
C VAL A 25 -11.91 -12.10 4.87
N LEU A 26 -13.20 -11.81 5.11
CA LEU A 26 -13.95 -12.34 6.25
C LEU A 26 -14.21 -13.86 6.17
N GLN A 27 -13.94 -14.49 5.01
CA GLN A 27 -14.01 -15.94 4.83
C GLN A 27 -12.65 -16.62 5.06
N LEU A 28 -11.60 -15.87 5.39
CA LEU A 28 -10.28 -16.43 5.69
C LEU A 28 -10.18 -16.81 7.16
N GLU A 29 -9.36 -17.82 7.43
CA GLU A 29 -8.92 -18.14 8.79
C GLU A 29 -8.20 -16.95 9.45
N PRO A 30 -8.30 -16.77 10.78
CA PRO A 30 -7.68 -15.66 11.49
C PRO A 30 -6.19 -15.47 11.15
N GLU A 31 -5.43 -16.55 11.11
CA GLU A 31 -4.00 -16.54 10.77
C GLU A 31 -3.74 -15.91 9.39
N LYS A 32 -4.55 -16.24 8.39
CA LYS A 32 -4.44 -15.67 7.04
C LYS A 32 -4.84 -14.20 7.00
N ILE A 33 -5.74 -13.76 7.90
CA ILE A 33 -6.09 -12.35 8.04
C ILE A 33 -4.90 -11.58 8.63
N TYR A 34 -4.27 -12.10 9.69
CA TYR A 34 -3.08 -11.49 10.30
C TYR A 34 -1.93 -11.38 9.30
N GLN A 35 -1.60 -12.45 8.58
CA GLN A 35 -0.57 -12.44 7.54
C GLN A 35 -0.84 -11.43 6.41
N ARG A 36 -2.12 -11.09 6.17
CA ARG A 36 -2.53 -10.14 5.14
C ARG A 36 -2.88 -8.76 5.70
N ALA A 37 -2.67 -8.49 6.99
CA ALA A 37 -3.12 -7.26 7.64
C ALA A 37 -2.62 -6.00 6.91
N TYR A 38 -1.34 -5.98 6.51
CA TYR A 38 -0.77 -4.89 5.72
C TYR A 38 -1.49 -4.70 4.39
N GLN A 39 -1.64 -5.77 3.59
CA GLN A 39 -2.35 -5.72 2.32
C GLN A 39 -3.81 -5.24 2.51
N ILE A 40 -4.50 -5.73 3.53
CA ILE A 40 -5.88 -5.33 3.83
C ILE A 40 -5.92 -3.83 4.11
N ASN A 41 -5.09 -3.33 5.03
CA ASN A 41 -5.01 -1.90 5.37
C ASN A 41 -4.73 -1.03 4.14
N CYS A 42 -3.73 -1.39 3.34
CA CYS A 42 -3.36 -0.63 2.15
C CYS A 42 -4.51 -0.57 1.12
N ARG A 43 -5.23 -1.68 0.93
CA ARG A 43 -6.37 -1.71 0.01
C ARG A 43 -7.55 -0.89 0.51
N GLU A 44 -7.78 -0.84 1.82
CA GLU A 44 -8.81 0.03 2.41
C GLU A 44 -8.43 1.51 2.22
N ASN A 45 -7.18 1.89 2.51
CA ASN A 45 -6.69 3.25 2.32
C ASN A 45 -6.78 3.69 0.85
N ILE A 46 -6.38 2.82 -0.10
CA ILE A 46 -6.53 3.10 -1.53
C ILE A 46 -8.00 3.36 -1.90
N ALA A 47 -8.93 2.56 -1.38
CA ALA A 47 -10.35 2.75 -1.66
C ALA A 47 -10.85 4.10 -1.14
N GLU A 48 -10.43 4.51 0.07
CA GLU A 48 -10.79 5.80 0.68
C GLU A 48 -10.22 6.97 -0.11
N THR A 49 -8.92 6.93 -0.44
CA THR A 49 -8.27 7.96 -1.25
C THR A 49 -8.91 8.10 -2.64
N LEU A 50 -9.33 7.00 -3.27
CA LEU A 50 -10.02 7.06 -4.57
C LEU A 50 -11.39 7.76 -4.45
N LEU A 51 -12.14 7.50 -3.38
CA LEU A 51 -13.43 8.13 -3.12
C LEU A 51 -13.27 9.63 -2.86
N GLU A 52 -12.30 10.01 -2.02
CA GLU A 52 -12.00 11.42 -1.70
C GLU A 52 -11.61 12.21 -2.95
N LYS A 53 -10.75 11.64 -3.80
CA LYS A 53 -10.24 12.32 -5.00
C LYS A 53 -11.23 12.33 -6.16
N SER A 54 -12.31 11.54 -6.09
CA SER A 54 -13.21 11.29 -7.22
C SER A 54 -13.80 12.57 -7.84
N SER A 55 -14.12 13.57 -7.03
CA SER A 55 -14.68 14.86 -7.49
C SER A 55 -13.66 15.76 -8.18
N GLU A 56 -12.37 15.54 -7.96
CA GLU A 56 -11.27 16.33 -8.54
C GLU A 56 -10.70 15.67 -9.80
N MET A 57 -11.06 14.42 -10.07
CA MET A 57 -10.58 13.69 -11.24
C MET A 57 -11.26 14.16 -12.52
N LYS A 58 -10.47 14.32 -13.58
CA LYS A 58 -11.01 14.57 -14.93
C LYS A 58 -12.00 13.48 -15.32
N THR A 59 -13.11 13.87 -15.93
CA THR A 59 -14.18 12.99 -16.39
C THR A 59 -13.67 11.82 -17.24
N ASP A 60 -12.69 12.04 -18.11
CA ASP A 60 -12.11 10.98 -18.95
C ASP A 60 -11.29 9.96 -18.15
N VAL A 61 -10.61 10.39 -17.08
CA VAL A 61 -9.90 9.48 -16.18
C VAL A 61 -10.91 8.58 -15.44
N LEU A 62 -12.00 9.16 -14.94
CA LEU A 62 -13.06 8.40 -14.29
C LEU A 62 -13.70 7.37 -15.24
N ARG A 63 -13.93 7.74 -16.51
CA ARG A 63 -14.42 6.81 -17.54
C ARG A 63 -13.46 5.64 -17.76
N CYS A 64 -12.16 5.89 -17.85
CA CYS A 64 -11.15 4.84 -17.95
C CYS A 64 -11.15 3.92 -16.71
N LEU A 65 -11.28 4.49 -15.51
CA LEU A 65 -11.31 3.71 -14.27
C LEU A 65 -12.61 2.92 -14.12
N LEU A 66 -13.73 3.39 -14.67
CA LEU A 66 -15.01 2.67 -14.68
C LEU A 66 -14.91 1.36 -15.46
N VAL A 67 -14.23 1.36 -16.61
CA VAL A 67 -14.06 0.17 -17.45
C VAL A 67 -12.96 -0.77 -16.95
N LEU A 68 -12.01 -0.27 -16.15
CA LEU A 68 -10.95 -1.08 -15.57
C LEU A 68 -11.50 -2.04 -14.50
N PRO A 69 -11.26 -3.36 -14.57
CA PRO A 69 -11.63 -4.28 -13.51
C PRO A 69 -10.65 -4.19 -12.34
N ASN A 70 -11.16 -4.34 -11.11
CA ASN A 70 -10.36 -4.42 -9.88
C ASN A 70 -9.44 -3.21 -9.68
N VAL A 71 -10.00 -1.99 -9.77
CA VAL A 71 -9.27 -0.72 -9.64
C VAL A 71 -8.45 -0.66 -8.35
N ILE A 72 -9.02 -1.10 -7.22
CA ILE A 72 -8.30 -1.09 -5.93
C ILE A 72 -7.07 -2.00 -5.98
N GLN A 73 -7.20 -3.20 -6.59
CA GLN A 73 -6.08 -4.13 -6.74
C GLN A 73 -5.02 -3.58 -7.69
N PHE A 74 -5.44 -2.92 -8.78
CA PHE A 74 -4.52 -2.30 -9.74
C PHE A 74 -3.61 -1.29 -9.05
N PHE A 75 -4.17 -0.36 -8.26
CA PHE A 75 -3.36 0.62 -7.54
C PHE A 75 -2.49 -0.01 -6.46
N TYR A 76 -2.99 -1.03 -5.76
CA TYR A 76 -2.18 -1.76 -4.77
C TYR A 76 -0.97 -2.43 -5.43
N ALA A 77 -1.18 -3.18 -6.52
CA ALA A 77 -0.09 -3.84 -7.25
C ALA A 77 0.92 -2.82 -7.81
N ARG A 78 0.43 -1.69 -8.33
CA ARG A 78 1.30 -0.61 -8.82
C ARG A 78 2.12 0.04 -7.71
N TRP A 79 1.54 0.21 -6.52
CA TRP A 79 2.25 0.76 -5.37
C TRP A 79 3.28 -0.22 -4.81
N MET A 80 2.91 -1.50 -4.62
CA MET A 80 3.84 -2.55 -4.17
C MET A 80 5.00 -2.77 -5.14
N GLY A 81 4.80 -2.49 -6.44
CA GLY A 81 5.85 -2.54 -7.45
C GLY A 81 6.82 -1.34 -7.43
N LYS A 82 6.52 -0.29 -6.66
CA LYS A 82 7.51 0.75 -6.38
C LYS A 82 8.41 0.23 -5.26
N GLY A 83 9.71 0.11 -5.56
CA GLY A 83 10.70 -0.28 -4.55
C GLY A 83 10.62 0.62 -3.32
N ASP A 84 10.78 0.03 -2.15
CA ASP A 84 10.74 0.74 -0.88
C ASP A 84 12.11 1.34 -0.58
N SER A 85 12.25 2.67 -0.75
CA SER A 85 13.50 3.36 -0.40
C SER A 85 13.74 3.34 1.10
N PHE A 86 12.69 3.23 1.91
CA PHE A 86 12.80 3.22 3.37
C PHE A 86 13.51 1.96 3.87
N GLN A 87 13.17 0.79 3.33
CA GLN A 87 13.82 -0.48 3.72
C GLN A 87 15.33 -0.44 3.41
N LEU A 88 15.70 0.09 2.24
CA LEU A 88 17.10 0.24 1.86
C LEU A 88 17.83 1.25 2.76
N GLU A 89 17.19 2.38 3.09
CA GLU A 89 17.73 3.37 4.02
C GLU A 89 17.93 2.79 5.42
N LEU A 90 16.98 2.00 5.90
CA LEU A 90 17.07 1.31 7.19
C LEU A 90 18.21 0.30 7.22
N GLU A 91 18.31 -0.56 6.20
CA GLU A 91 19.40 -1.55 6.07
C GLU A 91 20.77 -0.87 6.07
N ASN A 92 20.93 0.21 5.30
CA ASN A 92 22.17 0.99 5.28
C ASN A 92 22.51 1.60 6.65
N SER A 93 21.50 2.10 7.37
CA SER A 93 21.69 2.64 8.72
C SER A 93 22.12 1.55 9.70
N MET A 94 21.53 0.36 9.62
CA MET A 94 21.89 -0.77 10.47
C MET A 94 23.31 -1.26 10.18
N ASP A 95 23.67 -1.42 8.91
CA ASP A 95 25.02 -1.82 8.50
C ASP A 95 26.09 -0.85 8.99
N THR A 96 25.78 0.45 9.00
CA THR A 96 26.67 1.48 9.53
C THR A 96 26.86 1.30 11.03
N GLY A 97 25.77 1.18 11.80
CA GLY A 97 25.85 0.97 13.25
C GLY A 97 26.56 -0.33 13.64
N ILE A 98 26.36 -1.41 12.89
CA ILE A 98 27.05 -2.69 13.12
C ILE A 98 28.57 -2.53 12.93
N LYS A 99 29.00 -1.82 11.87
CA LYS A 99 30.43 -1.55 11.63
C LYS A 99 31.04 -0.69 12.72
N GLU A 100 30.33 0.35 13.17
CA GLU A 100 30.80 1.22 14.26
C GLU A 100 31.01 0.43 15.55
N ILE A 101 30.07 -0.45 15.91
CA ILE A 101 30.22 -1.31 17.10
C ILE A 101 31.40 -2.27 16.93
N GLY A 102 31.57 -2.87 15.75
CA GLY A 102 32.73 -3.74 15.48
C GLY A 102 34.07 -3.03 15.68
N LEU A 103 34.19 -1.79 15.18
CA LEU A 103 35.41 -0.99 15.34
C LEU A 103 35.70 -0.61 16.79
N LEU A 104 34.67 -0.32 17.59
CA LEU A 104 34.83 -0.02 19.01
C LEU A 104 35.38 -1.23 19.79
N LEU A 105 34.90 -2.43 19.47
CA LEU A 105 35.38 -3.66 20.11
C LEU A 105 36.85 -3.96 19.75
N GLU A 106 37.25 -3.76 18.49
CA GLU A 106 38.64 -3.94 18.07
C GLU A 106 39.59 -2.95 18.79
N GLN A 107 39.14 -1.71 19.03
CA GLN A 107 39.91 -0.69 19.73
C GLN A 107 40.11 -1.05 21.21
N GLU A 108 39.05 -1.47 21.91
CA GLU A 108 39.13 -1.92 23.31
C GLU A 108 40.08 -3.13 23.48
N GLU A 109 40.10 -4.07 22.53
CA GLU A 109 41.02 -5.22 22.56
C GLU A 109 42.49 -4.82 22.36
N THR A 110 42.78 -3.83 21.50
CA THR A 110 44.15 -3.31 21.34
C THR A 110 44.65 -2.45 22.50
N GLU A 111 43.77 -1.78 23.24
CA GLU A 111 44.16 -0.98 24.42
C GLU A 111 44.35 -1.85 25.68
N ALA A 112 43.76 -3.04 25.71
CA ALA A 112 43.88 -3.99 26.81
C ALA A 112 45.08 -4.98 26.68
N ALA A 113 45.81 -4.97 25.56
CA ALA A 113 46.96 -5.83 25.25
C ALA A 113 48.31 -5.12 25.45
#